data_AF-A0A1M3PTF0-F1
#
_entry.id   AF-A0A1M3PTF0-F1
#
_cell.length_a   1.000
_cell.length_b   1.000
_cell.length_c   1.000
_cell.angle_alpha   90.00
_cell.angle_beta   90.00
_cell.angle_gamma   90.00
#
_symmetry.space_group_name_H-M   'P 1'
#
loop_
_entity.id
_entity.type
_entity.pdbx_description
1 polymer ?
#
loop_
_entity_poly.entity_id
_entity_poly.type
_entity_poly.pdbx_seq_one_letter_code
_entity_poly.pdbx_strand_id
1 'polypeptide(L)'
;MKNVLLKAITLACAPVIFLPAAPAVAQSYPTDPGDFWDVTGIDMLDGGDLQYLQWIASEWKKEQEFAKSKGWIKSYHVLSNLYPRQGEADLYLVTIYGDFPNAKAMLDQRKAYMDWQTKSLDQLNKENGNRAAFRKVVGSEFLQEQILK
;
A
#
# COMPACT_ATOMS: atom_id res chain seq x y z
N MET A 1 66.05 -19.59 -57.00
CA MET A 1 65.08 -20.57 -57.53
C MET A 1 64.89 -21.68 -56.51
N LYS A 2 63.67 -21.82 -55.97
CA LYS A 2 62.99 -23.03 -55.46
C LYS A 2 62.03 -22.66 -54.32
N ASN A 3 60.87 -22.18 -54.78
CA ASN A 3 59.52 -22.53 -54.35
C ASN A 3 59.14 -22.33 -52.87
N VAL A 4 58.55 -21.16 -52.65
CA VAL A 4 57.53 -20.88 -51.63
C VAL A 4 56.39 -21.90 -51.80
N LEU A 5 56.12 -22.70 -50.76
CA LEU A 5 54.92 -23.52 -50.68
C LEU A 5 54.04 -22.97 -49.56
N LEU A 6 53.01 -22.20 -49.95
CA LEU A 6 51.89 -21.83 -49.09
C LEU A 6 51.22 -23.12 -48.59
N LYS A 7 51.27 -23.36 -47.27
CA LYS A 7 50.36 -24.32 -46.63
C LYS A 7 49.06 -23.58 -46.35
N ALA A 8 48.04 -23.86 -47.18
CA ALA A 8 46.67 -23.45 -46.94
C ALA A 8 46.19 -24.06 -45.61
N ILE A 9 45.91 -23.21 -44.62
CA ILE A 9 45.22 -23.61 -43.40
C ILE A 9 43.75 -23.75 -43.78
N THR A 10 43.34 -24.98 -44.07
CA THR A 10 41.91 -25.32 -44.23
C THR A 10 41.26 -25.24 -42.85
N LEU A 11 40.60 -24.12 -42.58
CA LEU A 11 39.77 -23.92 -41.39
C LEU A 11 38.58 -24.89 -41.50
N ALA A 12 38.62 -25.99 -40.75
CA ALA A 12 37.49 -26.91 -40.66
C ALA A 12 36.33 -26.21 -39.92
N CYS A 13 35.36 -25.70 -40.66
CA CYS A 13 34.09 -25.23 -40.09
C CYS A 13 33.34 -26.42 -39.49
N ALA A 14 33.34 -26.51 -38.16
CA ALA A 14 32.40 -27.38 -37.44
C ALA A 14 30.97 -26.89 -37.71
N PRO A 15 29.99 -27.79 -37.98
CA PRO A 15 28.60 -27.39 -38.10
C PRO A 15 28.10 -26.95 -36.72
N VAL A 16 27.88 -25.65 -36.55
CA VAL A 16 27.11 -25.12 -35.41
C VAL A 16 25.66 -25.57 -35.61
N ILE A 17 25.24 -26.57 -34.83
CA ILE A 17 23.83 -26.96 -34.75
C ILE A 17 23.10 -25.80 -34.08
N PHE A 18 22.38 -25.01 -34.87
CA PHE A 18 21.37 -24.08 -34.36
C PHE A 18 20.20 -24.93 -33.83
N LEU A 19 20.21 -25.22 -32.53
CA LEU A 19 19.02 -25.69 -31.84
C LEU A 19 17.96 -24.59 -31.95
N PRO A 20 16.73 -24.87 -32.43
CA PRO A 20 15.66 -23.91 -32.33
C PRO A 20 15.45 -23.61 -30.84
N ALA A 21 15.59 -22.34 -30.46
CA ALA A 21 15.18 -21.89 -29.14
C ALA A 21 13.68 -22.20 -29.03
N ALA A 22 13.32 -23.25 -28.29
CA ALA A 22 11.94 -23.48 -27.93
C ALA A 22 11.44 -22.18 -27.28
N PRO A 23 10.27 -21.64 -27.69
CA PRO A 23 9.73 -20.48 -27.02
C PRO A 23 9.60 -20.83 -25.55
N ALA A 24 10.34 -20.10 -24.70
CA ALA A 24 10.07 -20.12 -23.28
C ALA A 24 8.62 -19.65 -23.13
N VAL A 25 7.72 -20.59 -22.81
CA VAL A 25 6.35 -20.24 -22.45
C VAL A 25 6.50 -19.39 -21.19
N ALA A 26 6.35 -18.08 -21.33
CA ALA A 26 6.39 -17.19 -20.18
C ALA A 26 5.29 -17.67 -19.23
N GLN A 27 5.69 -18.25 -18.09
CA GLN A 27 4.75 -18.58 -17.03
C GLN A 27 4.13 -17.26 -16.57
N SER A 28 2.89 -17.01 -16.96
CA SER A 28 2.16 -15.84 -16.52
C SER A 28 1.87 -15.97 -15.03
N TYR A 29 2.27 -14.98 -14.23
CA TYR A 29 1.88 -14.93 -12.82
C TYR A 29 0.33 -14.94 -12.74
N PRO A 30 -0.29 -15.74 -11.84
CA PRO A 30 -1.74 -15.95 -11.82
C PRO A 30 -2.53 -14.74 -11.32
N THR A 31 -1.85 -13.71 -10.81
CA THR A 31 -2.44 -12.48 -10.31
C THR A 31 -1.72 -11.24 -10.87
N ASP A 32 -2.37 -10.10 -10.76
CA ASP A 32 -1.77 -8.78 -10.93
C ASP A 32 -1.89 -8.00 -9.61
N PRO A 33 -0.96 -7.08 -9.31
CA PRO A 33 -1.08 -6.21 -8.14
C PRO A 33 -2.24 -5.21 -8.32
N GLY A 34 -3.07 -5.09 -7.29
CA GLY A 34 -4.16 -4.10 -7.22
C GLY A 34 -3.86 -2.94 -6.27
N ASP A 35 -4.93 -2.36 -5.72
CA ASP A 35 -4.83 -1.24 -4.78
C ASP A 35 -4.15 -1.64 -3.46
N PHE A 36 -3.70 -0.65 -2.71
CA PHE A 36 -3.17 -0.84 -1.36
C PHE A 36 -4.22 -0.53 -0.29
N TRP A 37 -4.21 -1.33 0.77
CA TRP A 37 -5.19 -1.27 1.86
C TRP A 37 -4.45 -1.07 3.19
N ASP A 38 -4.62 0.11 3.79
CA ASP A 38 -4.18 0.39 5.16
C ASP A 38 -5.35 0.15 6.11
N VAL A 39 -5.19 -0.84 6.98
CA VAL A 39 -6.22 -1.31 7.91
C VAL A 39 -5.72 -1.09 9.32
N THR A 40 -6.45 -0.30 10.10
CA THR A 40 -6.15 -0.09 11.53
C THR A 40 -7.26 -0.67 12.38
N GLY A 41 -6.90 -1.62 13.25
CA GLY A 41 -7.80 -2.27 14.21
C GLY A 41 -7.93 -1.46 15.49
N ILE A 42 -9.17 -1.23 15.90
CA ILE A 42 -9.55 -0.48 17.09
C ILE A 42 -10.36 -1.35 18.04
N ASP A 43 -9.92 -1.39 19.29
CA ASP A 43 -10.61 -1.93 20.45
C ASP A 43 -11.23 -0.76 21.21
N MET A 44 -12.56 -0.74 21.35
CA MET A 44 -13.27 0.32 22.03
C MET A 44 -13.36 -0.01 23.52
N LEU A 45 -12.96 0.93 24.38
CA LEU A 45 -12.98 0.70 25.82
C LEU A 45 -14.40 0.86 26.36
N ASP A 46 -14.71 0.17 27.46
CA ASP A 46 -16.03 0.22 28.11
C ASP A 46 -16.56 1.66 28.25
N GLY A 47 -17.74 1.93 27.65
CA GLY A 47 -18.38 3.24 27.66
C GLY A 47 -17.81 4.26 26.67
N GLY A 48 -16.79 3.89 25.89
CA GLY A 48 -16.11 4.73 24.91
C GLY A 48 -16.72 4.70 23.50
N ASP A 49 -17.56 3.70 23.19
CA ASP A 49 -18.04 3.42 21.83
C ASP A 49 -18.66 4.64 21.14
N LEU A 50 -19.67 5.25 21.80
CA LEU A 50 -20.39 6.39 21.24
C LEU A 50 -19.45 7.58 21.01
N GLN A 51 -18.56 7.83 21.97
CA GLN A 51 -17.59 8.93 21.87
C GLN A 51 -16.64 8.72 20.69
N TYR A 52 -16.17 7.48 20.49
CA TYR A 52 -15.28 7.19 19.38
C TYR A 52 -15.99 7.26 18.03
N LEU A 53 -17.20 6.69 17.92
CA LEU A 53 -18.00 6.74 16.70
C LEU A 53 -18.38 8.18 16.32
N GLN A 54 -18.67 9.05 17.29
CA GLN A 54 -18.88 10.48 17.04
C GLN A 54 -17.64 11.16 16.48
N TRP A 55 -16.45 10.83 17.00
CA TRP A 55 -15.18 11.34 16.48
C TRP A 55 -14.92 10.81 15.05
N ILE A 56 -15.18 9.53 14.79
CA ILE A 56 -15.07 8.94 13.45
C ILE A 56 -15.96 9.67 12.45
N ALA A 57 -17.24 9.87 12.81
CA ALA A 57 -18.23 10.49 11.94
C ALA A 57 -17.99 11.98 11.65
N SER A 58 -17.14 12.63 12.46
CA SER A 58 -16.81 14.05 12.35
C SER A 58 -15.39 14.25 11.83
N GLU A 59 -14.41 14.26 12.72
CA GLU A 59 -13.02 14.63 12.44
C GLU A 59 -12.35 13.65 11.48
N TRP A 60 -12.41 12.34 11.77
CA TRP A 60 -11.76 11.35 10.91
C TRP A 60 -12.36 11.35 9.50
N LYS A 61 -13.69 11.31 9.38
CA LYS A 61 -14.37 11.40 8.09
C LYS A 61 -13.96 12.66 7.32
N LYS A 62 -13.88 13.82 7.99
CA LYS A 62 -13.45 15.08 7.37
C LYS A 62 -12.02 14.99 6.81
N GLU A 63 -11.10 14.34 7.52
CA GLU A 63 -9.73 14.08 7.06
C GLU A 63 -9.71 13.16 5.83
N GLN A 64 -10.48 12.06 5.85
CA GLN A 64 -10.57 11.13 4.73
C GLN A 64 -11.19 11.78 3.48
N GLU A 65 -12.26 12.57 3.63
CA GLU A 65 -12.88 13.30 2.52
C GLU A 65 -11.93 14.34 1.92
N PHE A 66 -11.12 15.01 2.74
CA PHE A 66 -10.08 15.90 2.24
C PHE A 66 -9.02 15.14 1.43
N ALA A 67 -8.47 14.05 1.97
CA ALA A 67 -7.50 13.22 1.27
C ALA A 67 -8.06 12.67 -0.07
N LYS A 68 -9.32 12.25 -0.07
CA LYS A 68 -10.03 11.79 -1.27
C LYS A 68 -10.23 12.90 -2.29
N SER A 69 -10.60 14.12 -1.85
CA SER A 69 -10.76 15.28 -2.73
C SER A 69 -9.45 15.69 -3.43
N LYS A 70 -8.31 15.36 -2.82
CA LYS A 70 -6.97 15.59 -3.37
C LYS A 70 -6.46 14.41 -4.23
N GLY A 71 -7.21 13.32 -4.31
CA GLY A 71 -6.82 12.11 -5.02
C GLY A 71 -5.71 11.31 -4.32
N TRP A 72 -5.42 11.56 -3.04
CA TRP A 72 -4.40 10.84 -2.29
C TRP A 72 -4.85 9.43 -1.90
N ILE A 73 -6.17 9.27 -1.73
CA ILE A 73 -6.81 7.99 -1.45
C ILE A 73 -7.94 7.78 -2.44
N LYS A 74 -8.23 6.53 -2.76
CA LYS A 74 -9.33 6.11 -3.64
C LYS A 74 -10.65 6.02 -2.85
N SER A 75 -10.59 5.41 -1.67
CA SER A 75 -11.76 5.19 -0.80
C SER A 75 -11.34 5.01 0.66
N TYR A 76 -12.33 4.98 1.54
CA TYR A 76 -12.16 4.63 2.95
C TYR A 76 -13.42 3.93 3.47
N HIS A 77 -13.25 3.06 4.47
CA HIS A 77 -14.35 2.29 5.06
C HIS A 77 -14.20 2.21 6.58
N VAL A 78 -15.34 2.05 7.26
CA VAL A 78 -15.42 1.75 8.69
C VAL A 78 -16.17 0.44 8.80
N LEU A 79 -15.53 -0.59 9.33
CA LEU A 79 -16.07 -1.94 9.41
C LEU A 79 -16.19 -2.36 10.87
N SER A 80 -17.37 -2.76 11.32
CA SER A 80 -17.54 -3.35 12.65
C SER A 80 -17.26 -4.85 12.61
N ASN A 81 -16.47 -5.33 13.57
CA ASN A 81 -16.37 -6.75 13.86
C ASN A 81 -17.56 -7.15 14.72
N LEU A 82 -18.52 -7.88 14.13
CA LEU A 82 -19.73 -8.30 14.85
C LEU A 82 -19.50 -9.55 15.71
N TYR A 83 -18.36 -10.22 15.56
CA TYR A 83 -18.01 -11.43 16.29
C TYR A 83 -16.52 -11.43 16.70
N PRO A 84 -16.05 -10.41 17.44
CA PRO A 84 -14.65 -10.34 17.84
C PRO A 84 -14.30 -11.46 18.80
N ARG A 85 -13.16 -12.11 18.56
CA ARG A 85 -12.53 -13.00 19.54
C ARG A 85 -11.78 -12.16 20.57
N GLN A 86 -11.48 -12.76 21.72
CA GLN A 86 -10.70 -12.08 22.76
C GLN A 86 -9.38 -11.53 22.18
N GLY A 87 -9.18 -10.22 22.31
CA GLY A 87 -7.98 -9.52 21.83
C GLY A 87 -8.05 -9.06 20.36
N GLU A 88 -9.15 -9.30 19.66
CA GLU A 88 -9.40 -8.71 18.33
C GLU A 88 -9.99 -7.32 18.43
N ALA A 89 -9.92 -6.57 17.33
CA ALA A 89 -10.56 -5.26 17.21
C ALA A 89 -12.08 -5.39 17.11
N ASP A 90 -12.80 -4.44 17.69
CA ASP A 90 -14.24 -4.24 17.50
C ASP A 90 -14.54 -3.52 16.17
N LEU A 91 -13.58 -2.72 15.70
CA LEU A 91 -13.75 -1.86 14.54
C LEU A 91 -12.46 -1.75 13.73
N TYR A 92 -12.59 -1.74 12.40
CA TYR A 92 -11.50 -1.53 11.47
C TYR A 92 -11.70 -0.24 10.69
N LEU A 93 -10.69 0.63 10.72
CA LEU A 93 -10.58 1.79 9.86
C LEU A 93 -9.75 1.41 8.63
N VAL A 94 -10.33 1.54 7.45
CA VAL A 94 -9.69 1.14 6.19
C VAL A 94 -9.50 2.37 5.30
N THR A 95 -8.28 2.55 4.78
CA THR A 95 -7.96 3.55 3.75
C THR A 95 -7.37 2.84 2.53
N ILE A 96 -7.93 3.13 1.35
CA ILE A 96 -7.52 2.50 0.09
C ILE A 96 -6.73 3.49 -0.74
N TYR A 97 -5.52 3.12 -1.15
CA TYR A 97 -4.63 3.92 -2.00
C TYR A 97 -4.50 3.26 -3.37
N GLY A 98 -4.60 4.03 -4.44
CA GLY A 98 -4.28 3.54 -5.78
C GLY A 98 -2.78 3.45 -6.05
N ASP A 99 -1.98 4.24 -5.34
CA ASP A 99 -0.52 4.27 -5.45
C ASP A 99 0.10 4.86 -4.17
N PHE A 100 1.39 4.62 -3.94
CA PHE A 100 2.14 5.17 -2.83
C PHE A 100 2.97 6.39 -3.25
N PRO A 101 2.80 7.55 -2.56
CA PRO A 101 3.52 8.76 -2.95
C PRO A 101 5.02 8.62 -2.73
N ASN A 102 5.83 9.10 -3.69
CA ASN A 102 7.25 9.28 -3.45
C ASN A 102 7.52 10.39 -2.41
N ALA A 103 8.77 10.53 -1.97
CA ALA A 103 9.16 11.48 -0.92
C ALA A 103 8.74 12.92 -1.20
N LYS A 104 8.86 13.41 -2.46
CA LYS A 104 8.44 14.77 -2.82
C LYS A 104 6.92 14.92 -2.71
N ALA A 105 6.17 13.96 -3.24
CA ALA A 105 4.72 13.96 -3.15
C ALA A 105 4.27 13.92 -1.67
N MET A 106 4.91 13.12 -0.82
CA MET A 106 4.62 13.10 0.62
C MET A 106 4.85 14.46 1.30
N LEU A 107 5.90 15.20 0.92
CA LEU A 107 6.15 16.56 1.43
C LEU A 107 5.04 17.53 0.98
N ASP A 108 4.67 17.48 -0.29
CA ASP A 108 3.61 18.33 -0.86
C ASP A 108 2.24 18.01 -0.21
N GLN A 109 1.93 16.73 0.00
CA GLN A 109 0.72 16.28 0.71
C GLN A 109 0.70 16.78 2.15
N ARG A 110 1.81 16.62 2.88
CA ARG A 110 1.94 17.12 4.25
C ARG A 110 1.70 18.63 4.32
N LYS A 111 2.31 19.40 3.40
CA LYS A 111 2.10 20.84 3.34
C LYS A 111 0.64 21.18 3.10
N ALA A 112 0.01 20.56 2.09
CA ALA A 112 -1.39 20.80 1.77
C ALA A 112 -2.33 20.42 2.93
N TYR A 113 -2.03 19.34 3.66
CA TYR A 113 -2.76 18.96 4.86
C TYR A 113 -2.62 20.02 5.96
N MET A 114 -1.40 20.49 6.23
CA MET A 114 -1.16 21.52 7.25
C MET A 114 -1.80 22.88 6.88
N ASP A 115 -1.85 23.24 5.60
CA ASP A 115 -2.51 24.47 5.14
C ASP A 115 -4.05 24.37 5.26
N TRP A 116 -4.61 23.17 5.13
CA TRP A 116 -6.05 22.92 5.24
C TRP A 116 -6.51 22.73 6.68
N GLN A 117 -5.69 22.07 7.50
CA GLN A 117 -5.99 21.79 8.90
C GLN A 117 -5.91 23.07 9.73
N THR A 118 -6.91 23.30 10.57
CA THR A 118 -7.00 24.52 11.38
C THR A 118 -6.36 24.35 12.76
N LYS A 119 -6.14 23.10 13.20
CA LYS A 119 -5.54 22.76 14.50
C LYS A 119 -4.02 22.77 14.42
N SER A 120 -3.37 23.21 15.50
CA SER A 120 -1.91 23.11 15.61
C SER A 120 -1.46 21.65 15.76
N LEU A 121 -0.19 21.36 15.43
CA LEU A 121 0.39 20.02 15.63
C LEU A 121 0.29 19.55 17.09
N ASP A 122 0.53 20.45 18.04
CA ASP A 122 0.41 20.14 19.47
C ASP A 122 -1.02 19.77 19.86
N GLN A 123 -2.00 20.48 19.30
CA GLN A 123 -3.41 20.17 19.54
C GLN A 123 -3.79 18.81 18.95
N LEU A 124 -3.39 18.52 17.70
CA LEU A 124 -3.65 17.23 17.07
C LEU A 124 -3.03 16.07 17.85
N ASN A 125 -1.78 16.25 18.30
CA ASN A 125 -1.08 15.24 19.10
C ASN A 125 -1.79 15.01 20.45
N LYS A 126 -2.19 16.09 21.13
CA LYS A 126 -2.94 16.01 22.39
C LYS A 126 -4.29 15.32 22.20
N GLU A 127 -5.05 15.70 21.18
CA GLU A 127 -6.34 15.07 20.88
C GLU A 127 -6.19 13.58 20.54
N ASN A 128 -5.10 13.19 19.85
CA ASN A 128 -4.78 11.78 19.63
C ASN A 128 -4.49 11.03 20.93
N GLY A 129 -3.73 11.63 21.84
CA GLY A 129 -3.49 11.08 23.17
C GLY A 129 -4.78 10.91 23.98
N ASN A 130 -5.67 11.89 23.95
CA ASN A 130 -6.95 11.84 24.67
C ASN A 130 -7.84 10.67 24.22
N ARG A 131 -7.75 10.23 22.95
CA ARG A 131 -8.49 9.07 22.46
C ARG A 131 -8.11 7.78 23.18
N ALA A 132 -6.91 7.67 23.76
CA ALA A 132 -6.51 6.50 24.55
C ALA A 132 -7.41 6.25 25.77
N ALA A 133 -8.18 7.25 26.22
CA ALA A 133 -9.14 7.10 27.30
C ALA A 133 -10.40 6.30 26.90
N PHE A 134 -10.70 6.16 25.61
CA PHE A 134 -11.92 5.52 25.13
C PHE A 134 -11.70 4.53 23.96
N ARG A 135 -10.48 4.43 23.43
CA ARG A 135 -10.12 3.43 22.41
C ARG A 135 -8.64 3.05 22.46
N LYS A 136 -8.35 1.80 22.14
CA LYS A 136 -7.00 1.28 21.93
C LYS A 136 -6.79 0.89 20.47
N VAL A 137 -5.63 1.20 19.93
CA VAL A 137 -5.18 0.63 18.64
C VAL A 137 -4.57 -0.72 18.95
N VAL A 138 -5.10 -1.79 18.35
CA VAL A 138 -4.67 -3.17 18.64
C VAL A 138 -3.82 -3.79 17.53
N GLY A 139 -3.82 -3.17 16.33
CA GLY A 139 -2.96 -3.57 15.23
C GLY A 139 -3.14 -2.68 14.02
N SER A 140 -2.18 -2.75 13.11
CA SER A 140 -2.25 -2.13 11.79
C SER A 140 -1.69 -3.11 10.76
N GLU A 141 -2.33 -3.15 9.60
CA GLU A 141 -1.94 -3.96 8.46
C GLU A 141 -1.86 -3.08 7.23
N PHE A 142 -0.82 -3.29 6.43
CA PHE A 142 -0.67 -2.63 5.15
C PHE A 142 -0.55 -3.70 4.06
N LEU A 143 -1.61 -3.84 3.27
CA LEU A 143 -1.83 -4.94 2.35
C LEU A 143 -1.82 -4.44 0.91
N GLN A 144 -1.41 -5.29 -0.03
CA GLN A 144 -1.56 -5.05 -1.45
C GLN A 144 -2.52 -6.10 -2.04
N GLU A 145 -3.58 -5.63 -2.70
CA GLU A 145 -4.56 -6.48 -3.36
C GLU A 145 -3.90 -7.37 -4.42
N GLN A 146 -4.36 -8.63 -4.50
CA GLN A 146 -4.00 -9.56 -5.56
C GLN A 146 -5.22 -9.75 -6.46
N ILE A 147 -5.17 -9.15 -7.65
CA ILE A 147 -6.22 -9.27 -8.66
C ILE A 147 -6.02 -10.59 -9.40
N LEU A 148 -6.99 -11.49 -9.31
CA LEU A 148 -6.95 -12.77 -10.02
C LEU A 148 -7.17 -12.57 -11.53
N LYS A 149 -6.46 -13.34 -12.36
CA LYS A 149 -6.62 -13.36 -13.82
C LYS A 149 -7.72 -14.28 -14.29
#